data_AF-A0A7J4XHC5-F1
#
_entry.id   AF-A0A7J4XHC5-F1
#
_cell.length_a   1.000
_cell.length_b   1.000
_cell.length_c   1.000
_cell.angle_alpha   90.00
_cell.angle_beta   90.00
_cell.angle_gamma   90.00
#
_symmetry.space_group_name_H-M   'P 1'
#
loop_
_entity.id
_entity.type
_entity.pdbx_description
1 polymer ?
#
loop_
_entity_poly.entity_id
_entity_poly.type
_entity_poly.pdbx_seq_one_letter_code
_entity_poly.pdbx_strand_id
1 'polypeptide(L)'
;MLSNKIIEHLKQQGIYSEKEDEKYKTALINLGIDLNSDFAFFNLHTTEMTFLGRHSEMYNVCWFSIYSDDLSYAIESARNILKLPDEYLPLDSFEAEGGFFYNRKTEEVIEIELGEKLINFQNGKLLPQWKDFNSFLEWYFKLE
;
A
#
# COMPACT_ATOMS: atom_id res chain seq x y z
N MET A 1 -13.52 1.67 -6.38
CA MET A 1 -13.95 2.82 -5.56
C MET A 1 -13.87 2.47 -4.07
N LEU A 2 -13.36 3.38 -3.24
CA LEU A 2 -13.28 3.19 -1.79
C LEU A 2 -14.65 3.09 -1.10
N SER A 3 -14.71 2.40 0.03
CA SER A 3 -15.89 2.31 0.87
C SER A 3 -16.25 3.67 1.48
N ASN A 4 -17.54 3.92 1.72
CA ASN A 4 -18.00 5.18 2.30
C ASN A 4 -17.38 5.44 3.69
N LYS A 5 -17.15 4.38 4.48
CA LYS A 5 -16.50 4.47 5.80
C LYS A 5 -15.11 5.09 5.68
N ILE A 6 -14.32 4.63 4.71
CA ILE A 6 -12.96 5.15 4.48
C ILE A 6 -13.03 6.60 4.00
N ILE A 7 -13.90 6.92 3.03
CA ILE A 7 -14.03 8.29 2.51
C ILE A 7 -14.43 9.26 3.62
N GLU A 8 -15.40 8.90 4.47
CA GLU A 8 -15.81 9.71 5.62
C GLU A 8 -14.68 9.89 6.62
N HIS A 9 -13.91 8.85 6.91
CA HIS A 9 -12.74 8.92 7.79
C HIS A 9 -11.69 9.91 7.26
N LEU A 10 -11.32 9.80 5.97
CA LEU A 10 -10.36 10.70 5.32
C LEU A 10 -10.86 12.16 5.30
N LYS A 11 -12.16 12.36 5.10
CA LYS A 11 -12.79 13.71 5.18
C LYS A 11 -12.76 14.28 6.59
N GLN A 12 -13.03 13.47 7.62
CA GLN A 12 -12.96 13.90 9.03
C GLN A 12 -11.55 14.30 9.45
N GLN A 13 -10.53 13.64 8.91
CA GLN A 13 -9.12 13.99 9.12
C GLN A 13 -8.67 15.19 8.29
N GLY A 14 -9.46 15.65 7.32
CA GLY A 14 -9.11 16.77 6.44
C GLY A 14 -8.07 16.43 5.37
N ILE A 15 -7.85 15.14 5.09
CA ILE A 15 -6.81 14.66 4.18
C ILE A 15 -7.37 14.12 2.85
N TYR A 16 -8.68 14.15 2.68
CA TYR A 16 -9.36 13.79 1.43
C TYR A 16 -9.40 14.98 0.46
N SER A 17 -9.09 14.75 -0.82
CA SER A 17 -9.16 15.74 -1.90
C SER A 17 -10.07 15.28 -3.03
N GLU A 18 -10.99 16.14 -3.49
CA GLU A 18 -11.76 15.92 -4.73
C GLU A 18 -10.93 16.23 -6.00
N LYS A 19 -9.74 16.81 -5.83
CA LYS A 19 -8.83 17.15 -6.93
C LYS A 19 -7.71 16.13 -7.00
N GLU A 20 -7.68 15.39 -8.10
CA GLU A 20 -6.62 14.44 -8.43
C GLU A 20 -5.34 15.16 -8.94
N ASP A 21 -4.17 14.63 -8.61
CA ASP A 21 -2.87 15.08 -9.15
C ASP A 21 -2.49 14.26 -10.40
N GLU A 22 -2.29 14.94 -11.53
CA GLU A 22 -1.86 14.32 -12.80
C GLU A 22 -0.47 13.65 -12.71
N LYS A 23 0.41 14.15 -11.83
CA LYS A 23 1.69 13.47 -11.56
C LYS A 23 1.47 12.13 -10.88
N TYR A 24 0.48 12.03 -10.00
CA TYR A 24 0.15 10.78 -9.32
C TYR A 24 -0.41 9.75 -10.32
N LYS A 25 -1.22 10.17 -11.29
CA LYS A 25 -1.66 9.27 -12.38
C LYS A 25 -0.47 8.69 -13.16
N THR A 26 0.51 9.54 -13.49
CA THR A 26 1.73 9.11 -14.18
C THR A 26 2.55 8.14 -13.31
N ALA A 27 2.70 8.42 -12.02
CA ALA A 27 3.40 7.54 -11.08
C ALA A 27 2.72 6.17 -10.96
N LEU A 28 1.39 6.12 -10.84
CA LEU A 28 0.61 4.87 -10.79
C LEU A 28 0.80 4.03 -12.06
N ILE A 29 0.76 4.65 -13.24
CA ILE A 29 1.02 3.97 -14.51
C ILE A 29 2.45 3.37 -14.53
N ASN A 30 3.45 4.14 -14.10
CA ASN A 30 4.84 3.68 -14.06
C ASN A 30 5.05 2.53 -13.05
N LEU A 31 4.31 2.54 -11.95
CA LEU A 31 4.26 1.46 -10.97
C LEU A 31 3.41 0.25 -11.44
N GLY A 32 2.79 0.33 -12.61
CA GLY A 32 1.96 -0.75 -13.16
C GLY A 32 0.64 -0.96 -12.40
N ILE A 33 0.08 0.11 -11.83
CA ILE A 33 -1.19 0.11 -11.12
C ILE A 33 -2.33 0.44 -12.10
N ASP A 34 -3.43 -0.32 -12.05
CA ASP A 34 -4.66 0.03 -12.76
C ASP A 34 -5.28 1.28 -12.14
N LEU A 35 -5.47 2.34 -12.95
CA LEU A 35 -6.08 3.59 -12.50
C LEU A 35 -7.53 3.44 -12.02
N ASN A 36 -8.21 2.33 -12.35
CA ASN A 36 -9.55 2.04 -11.86
C ASN A 36 -9.58 1.29 -10.52
N SER A 37 -8.41 0.86 -10.01
CA SER A 37 -8.29 0.13 -8.74
C SER A 37 -8.63 1.00 -7.53
N ASP A 38 -9.00 0.35 -6.43
CA ASP A 38 -9.22 1.02 -5.15
C ASP A 38 -7.95 1.71 -4.63
N PHE A 39 -6.81 1.08 -4.90
CA PHE A 39 -5.49 1.58 -4.56
C PHE A 39 -5.15 2.88 -5.29
N ALA A 40 -5.40 2.94 -6.61
CA ALA A 40 -5.23 4.16 -7.39
C ALA A 40 -6.15 5.28 -6.87
N PHE A 41 -7.42 4.96 -6.64
CA PHE A 41 -8.39 5.92 -6.12
C PHE A 41 -7.92 6.54 -4.79
N PHE A 42 -7.45 5.72 -3.85
CA PHE A 42 -6.93 6.18 -2.56
C PHE A 42 -5.78 7.16 -2.71
N ASN A 43 -4.74 6.80 -3.46
CA ASN A 43 -3.56 7.67 -3.61
C ASN A 43 -3.90 8.97 -4.33
N LEU A 44 -4.82 8.95 -5.32
CA LEU A 44 -5.24 10.15 -6.06
C LEU A 44 -6.10 11.12 -5.24
N HIS A 45 -6.83 10.63 -4.23
CA HIS A 45 -7.78 11.41 -3.44
C HIS A 45 -7.30 11.70 -2.02
N THR A 46 -6.01 11.53 -1.76
CA THR A 46 -5.39 11.82 -0.45
C THR A 46 -4.24 12.81 -0.58
N THR A 47 -4.05 13.64 0.45
CA THR A 47 -3.07 14.75 0.41
C THR A 47 -1.82 14.54 1.24
N GLU A 48 -1.84 13.59 2.19
CA GLU A 48 -0.71 13.33 3.07
C GLU A 48 0.37 12.48 2.38
N MET A 49 1.60 12.62 2.86
CA MET A 49 2.74 11.76 2.47
C MET A 49 2.63 10.37 3.09
N THR A 50 2.17 10.28 4.33
CA THR A 50 1.96 9.03 5.07
C THR A 50 0.63 9.06 5.80
N PHE A 51 0.13 7.87 6.15
CA PHE A 51 -1.13 7.70 6.87
C PHE A 51 -0.85 6.93 8.16
N LEU A 52 -1.37 7.43 9.27
CA LEU A 52 -1.27 6.76 10.56
C LEU A 52 -2.40 5.75 10.73
N GLY A 53 -2.05 4.52 11.10
CA GLY A 53 -3.02 3.46 11.38
C GLY A 53 -2.48 2.44 12.39
N ARG A 54 -2.68 1.15 12.09
CA ARG A 54 -2.10 0.07 12.90
C ARG A 54 -0.61 -0.11 12.58
N HIS A 55 0.19 -0.32 13.62
CA HIS A 55 1.60 -0.75 13.60
C HIS A 55 2.60 0.27 13.04
N SER A 56 2.52 0.62 11.76
CA SER A 56 3.47 1.47 11.04
C SER A 56 2.75 2.60 10.31
N GLU A 57 3.50 3.61 9.86
CA GLU A 57 2.95 4.59 8.91
C GLU A 57 2.88 3.97 7.51
N MET A 58 1.72 4.06 6.86
CA MET A 58 1.55 3.64 5.48
C MET A 58 1.91 4.78 4.53
N TYR A 59 2.63 4.48 3.45
CA TYR A 59 2.99 5.43 2.41
C TYR A 59 1.80 5.86 1.55
N ASN A 60 1.78 7.13 1.16
CA ASN A 60 1.23 7.54 -0.13
C ASN A 60 2.27 7.18 -1.20
N VAL A 61 2.07 6.04 -1.87
CA VAL A 61 3.10 5.50 -2.78
C VAL A 61 3.36 6.42 -3.96
N CYS A 62 2.39 7.24 -4.37
CA CYS A 62 2.62 8.24 -5.41
C CYS A 62 3.55 9.35 -4.92
N TRP A 63 3.34 9.85 -3.70
CA TRP A 63 4.21 10.85 -3.10
C TRP A 63 5.65 10.33 -3.04
N PHE A 64 5.83 9.14 -2.47
CA PHE A 64 7.16 8.55 -2.34
C PHE A 64 7.77 8.21 -3.70
N SER A 65 6.99 7.74 -4.69
CA SER A 65 7.50 7.48 -6.04
C SER A 65 8.02 8.73 -6.77
N ILE A 66 7.55 9.92 -6.41
CA ILE A 66 7.90 11.17 -7.10
C ILE A 66 8.95 11.96 -6.34
N TYR A 67 8.88 11.94 -5.00
CA TYR A 67 9.60 12.89 -4.15
C TYR A 67 10.60 12.24 -3.20
N SER A 68 10.70 10.91 -3.16
CA SER A 68 11.68 10.19 -2.34
C SER A 68 12.26 8.98 -3.08
N ASP A 69 13.45 8.55 -2.66
CA ASP A 69 14.02 7.28 -3.11
C ASP A 69 13.58 6.10 -2.22
N ASP A 70 12.91 6.35 -1.08
CA ASP A 70 12.59 5.31 -0.09
C ASP A 70 11.74 4.19 -0.68
N LEU A 71 10.73 4.51 -1.49
CA LEU A 71 9.92 3.50 -2.16
C LEU A 71 10.75 2.65 -3.13
N SER A 72 11.69 3.27 -3.85
CA SER A 72 12.56 2.55 -4.78
C SER A 72 13.50 1.58 -4.06
N TYR A 73 14.08 1.99 -2.92
CA TYR A 73 14.86 1.13 -2.06
C TYR A 73 14.02 0.02 -1.43
N ALA A 74 12.79 0.32 -1.00
CA ALA A 74 11.88 -0.68 -0.45
C ALA A 74 11.50 -1.73 -1.51
N ILE A 75 11.23 -1.32 -2.76
CA ILE A 75 10.97 -2.23 -3.89
C ILE A 75 12.20 -3.10 -4.17
N GLU A 76 13.39 -2.51 -4.20
CA GLU A 76 14.63 -3.24 -4.42
C GLU A 76 14.88 -4.27 -3.31
N SER A 77 14.70 -3.88 -2.05
CA SER A 77 14.82 -4.75 -0.88
C SER A 77 13.81 -5.90 -0.91
N ALA A 78 12.53 -5.60 -1.18
CA ALA A 78 11.47 -6.58 -1.31
C ALA A 78 11.82 -7.67 -2.33
N ARG A 79 12.32 -7.26 -3.50
CA ARG A 79 12.72 -8.17 -4.57
C ARG A 79 14.02 -8.92 -4.28
N ASN A 80 15.07 -8.20 -3.89
CA ASN A 80 16.42 -8.75 -3.85
C ASN A 80 16.77 -9.39 -2.52
N ILE A 81 16.20 -8.92 -1.42
CA ILE A 81 16.45 -9.42 -0.06
C ILE A 81 15.34 -10.37 0.35
N LEU A 82 14.08 -9.92 0.33
CA LEU A 82 12.93 -10.73 0.77
C LEU A 82 12.48 -11.76 -0.28
N LYS A 83 12.96 -11.65 -1.53
CA LYS A 83 12.59 -12.52 -2.65
C LYS A 83 11.08 -12.52 -2.94
N LEU A 84 10.42 -11.38 -2.73
CA LEU A 84 9.03 -11.19 -3.11
C LEU A 84 8.91 -11.06 -4.65
N PRO A 85 7.85 -11.60 -5.26
CA PRO A 85 7.55 -11.36 -6.68
C PRO A 85 7.37 -9.87 -7.01
N ASP A 86 7.67 -9.49 -8.25
CA ASP A 86 7.59 -8.10 -8.73
C ASP A 86 6.18 -7.49 -8.63
N GLU A 87 5.11 -8.28 -8.44
CA GLU A 87 3.76 -7.75 -8.20
C GLU A 87 3.55 -7.14 -6.80
N TYR A 88 4.41 -7.43 -5.82
CA TYR A 88 4.25 -6.92 -4.46
C TYR A 88 4.92 -5.55 -4.30
N LEU A 89 4.11 -4.53 -4.08
CA LEU A 89 4.55 -3.17 -3.80
C LEU A 89 4.57 -2.93 -2.28
N PRO A 90 5.68 -2.49 -1.68
CA PRO A 90 5.72 -2.14 -0.27
C PRO A 90 4.84 -0.93 0.03
N LEU A 91 4.14 -0.99 1.16
CA LEU A 91 3.25 0.06 1.65
C LEU A 91 3.82 0.82 2.85
N ASP A 92 4.93 0.38 3.41
CA ASP A 92 5.61 1.03 4.52
C ASP A 92 7.13 0.81 4.43
N SER A 93 7.87 1.32 5.42
CA SER A 93 9.33 1.29 5.48
C SER A 93 9.93 -0.07 5.88
N PHE A 94 9.11 -1.04 6.30
CA PHE A 94 9.58 -2.33 6.83
C PHE A 94 10.54 -2.22 8.05
N GLU A 95 10.58 -1.08 8.75
CA GLU A 95 11.60 -0.78 9.78
C GLU A 95 11.61 -1.73 10.99
N ALA A 96 10.49 -2.38 11.29
CA ALA A 96 10.35 -3.30 12.42
C ALA A 96 10.52 -4.78 12.01
N GLU A 97 11.25 -5.05 10.93
CA GLU A 97 11.40 -6.39 10.33
C GLU A 97 10.08 -6.98 9.82
N GLY A 98 9.05 -6.14 9.67
CA GLY A 98 7.77 -6.47 9.10
C GLY A 98 7.09 -5.27 8.47
N GLY A 99 6.20 -5.53 7.52
CA GLY A 99 5.51 -4.50 6.76
C GLY A 99 4.44 -5.06 5.83
N PHE A 100 3.65 -4.14 5.26
CA PHE A 100 2.54 -4.47 4.36
C PHE A 100 2.93 -4.35 2.89
N PHE A 101 2.39 -5.26 2.07
CA PHE A 101 2.65 -5.32 0.63
C PHE A 101 1.35 -5.47 -0.15
N TYR A 102 1.15 -4.60 -1.13
CA TYR A 102 0.02 -4.61 -2.05
C TYR A 102 0.35 -5.39 -3.31
N ASN A 103 -0.49 -6.35 -3.69
CA ASN A 103 -0.35 -7.08 -4.94
C ASN A 103 -1.05 -6.33 -6.07
N ARG A 104 -0.27 -5.71 -6.97
CA ARG A 104 -0.82 -4.91 -8.09
C ARG A 104 -1.59 -5.69 -9.15
N LYS A 105 -1.60 -7.04 -9.10
CA LYS A 105 -2.36 -7.88 -10.03
C LYS A 105 -3.69 -8.36 -9.44
N THR A 106 -3.76 -8.53 -8.12
CA THR A 106 -4.93 -9.11 -7.43
C THR A 106 -5.64 -8.14 -6.49
N GLU A 107 -5.04 -6.97 -6.23
CA GLU A 107 -5.48 -5.97 -5.25
C GLU A 107 -5.45 -6.44 -3.78
N GLU A 108 -4.96 -7.64 -3.54
CA GLU A 108 -4.81 -8.22 -2.20
C GLU A 108 -3.66 -7.54 -1.45
N VAL A 109 -3.77 -7.52 -0.11
CA VAL A 109 -2.70 -7.03 0.77
C VAL A 109 -2.24 -8.15 1.68
N ILE A 110 -0.92 -8.23 1.85
CA ILE A 110 -0.28 -9.20 2.73
C ILE A 110 0.68 -8.49 3.68
N GLU A 111 0.71 -8.95 4.92
CA GLU A 111 1.72 -8.57 5.89
C GLU A 111 2.84 -9.61 5.87
N ILE A 112 4.08 -9.16 5.68
CA ILE A 112 5.28 -9.99 5.74
C ILE A 112 6.09 -9.57 6.95
N GLU A 113 6.67 -10.54 7.63
CA GLU A 113 7.62 -10.35 8.74
C GLU A 113 8.78 -11.34 8.52
N LEU A 114 9.99 -10.97 8.94
CA LEU A 114 11.12 -11.88 8.92
C LEU A 114 10.85 -13.15 9.74
N GLY A 115 11.61 -14.22 9.44
CA GLY A 115 11.43 -15.51 10.08
C GLY A 115 10.35 -16.36 9.41
N GLU A 116 9.49 -17.00 10.22
CA GLU A 116 8.59 -18.05 9.75
C GLU A 116 7.55 -17.54 8.74
N LYS A 117 7.06 -16.31 8.90
CA LYS A 117 6.06 -15.72 8.02
C LYS A 117 6.59 -15.54 6.60
N LEU A 118 7.80 -14.98 6.45
CA LEU A 118 8.50 -14.90 5.17
C LEU A 118 8.79 -16.28 4.57
N ILE A 119 9.25 -17.25 5.37
CA ILE A 119 9.50 -18.62 4.89
C ILE A 119 8.21 -19.25 4.37
N ASN A 120 7.09 -19.07 5.07
CA ASN A 120 5.79 -19.59 4.65
C ASN A 120 5.32 -18.92 3.36
N PHE A 121 5.52 -17.62 3.19
CA PHE A 121 5.24 -16.92 1.95
C PHE A 121 6.05 -17.48 0.77
N GLN A 122 7.36 -17.60 0.93
CA GLN A 122 8.26 -18.12 -0.11
C GLN A 122 7.94 -19.57 -0.52
N ASN A 123 7.34 -20.35 0.39
CA ASN A 123 6.87 -21.71 0.12
C ASN A 123 5.41 -21.79 -0.37
N GLY A 124 4.76 -20.65 -0.63
CA GLY A 124 3.37 -20.60 -1.10
C GLY A 124 2.33 -21.04 -0.05
N LYS A 125 2.68 -21.00 1.23
CA LYS A 125 1.83 -21.41 2.36
C LYS A 125 1.16 -20.23 3.06
N LEU A 126 1.68 -19.02 2.90
CA LEU A 126 1.06 -17.81 3.43
C LEU A 126 0.06 -17.26 2.42
N LEU A 127 -1.19 -17.08 2.86
CA LEU A 127 -2.23 -16.43 2.09
C LEU A 127 -2.31 -14.94 2.48
N PRO A 128 -2.75 -14.05 1.56
CA PRO A 128 -3.04 -12.67 1.90
C PRO A 128 -4.06 -12.55 3.04
N GLN A 129 -3.85 -11.61 3.95
CA GLN A 129 -4.77 -11.36 5.07
C GLN A 129 -5.98 -10.54 4.61
N TRP A 130 -5.81 -9.70 3.59
CA TRP A 130 -6.87 -8.88 3.02
C TRP A 130 -7.05 -9.16 1.54
N LYS A 131 -8.28 -9.55 1.19
CA LYS A 131 -8.69 -9.91 -0.18
C LYS A 131 -8.71 -8.73 -1.17
N ASP A 132 -8.76 -7.51 -0.66
CA ASP A 132 -8.82 -6.27 -1.42
C ASP A 132 -8.30 -5.11 -0.56
N PHE A 133 -7.96 -4.01 -1.23
CA PHE A 133 -7.38 -2.83 -0.56
C PHE A 133 -8.36 -2.16 0.39
N ASN A 134 -9.66 -2.17 0.10
CA ASN A 134 -10.69 -1.65 0.99
C ASN A 134 -10.71 -2.39 2.34
N SER A 135 -10.70 -3.72 2.32
CA SER A 135 -10.67 -4.55 3.53
C SER A 135 -9.42 -4.27 4.36
N PHE A 136 -8.28 -4.04 3.70
CA PHE A 136 -7.06 -3.62 4.38
C PHE A 136 -7.20 -2.24 5.03
N LEU A 137 -7.67 -1.23 4.30
CA LEU A 137 -7.83 0.12 4.84
C LEU A 137 -8.83 0.19 6.01
N GLU A 138 -9.94 -0.55 5.95
CA GLU A 138 -10.89 -0.62 7.07
C GLU A 138 -10.22 -1.22 8.31
N TRP A 139 -9.47 -2.31 8.17
CA TRP A 139 -8.69 -2.87 9.27
C TRP A 139 -7.63 -1.87 9.77
N TYR A 140 -6.86 -1.29 8.86
CA TYR A 140 -5.71 -0.42 9.15
C TYR A 140 -6.13 0.85 9.90
N PHE A 141 -7.23 1.48 9.48
CA PHE A 141 -7.81 2.67 10.14
C PHE A 141 -8.77 2.34 11.30
N LYS A 142 -8.96 1.05 11.62
CA LYS A 142 -9.86 0.57 12.70
C LYS A 142 -11.33 0.97 12.48
N LEU A 143 -11.82 0.78 11.26
CA LEU A 143 -13.17 1.12 10.78
C LEU A 143 -14.08 -0.11 10.59
N GLU A 144 -13.61 -1.30 10.97
CA GLU A 144 -14.37 -2.56 10.93
C GLU A 144 -15.68 -2.52 11.73
#